data_AF-A0A7S1RYT6-F1
#
_entry.id   AF-A0A7S1RYT6-F1
#
_cell.length_a   1.000
_cell.length_b   1.000
_cell.length_c   1.000
_cell.angle_alpha   90.00
_cell.angle_beta   90.00
_cell.angle_gamma   90.00
#
_symmetry.space_group_name_H-M   'P 1'
#
loop_
_entity.id
_entity.type
_entity.pdbx_description
1 polymer ?
#
loop_
_entity_poly.entity_id
_entity_poly.type
_entity_poly.pdbx_seq_one_letter_code
_entity_poly.pdbx_strand_id
1 'polypeptide(L)'
;PLAQCPSATGIRQSGHRHWPIGAASALQAPTAGLAGMDAHAVTRLGRLDEALRQTRADYQNRERLRGDVADLLRECHTLQPRSGSFSSAGRTVDLFYLYGVLPISYKGAEYNVPITVYFDQPYPKQAPRCFVTPSPGMALRKGHQHVDEGGMIHLPYLSSWKERSSTLTELITLMSSAFSVAPPVYSTGAAGGSSSRPAAQATPPASTGRGYPDRG
;
A
#
# COMPACT_ATOMS: atom_id res chain seq x y z
N PRO A 1 -72.01 -37.99 -17.20
CA PRO A 1 -72.03 -38.68 -18.51
C PRO A 1 -70.61 -39.13 -18.88
N LEU A 2 -70.30 -40.40 -18.63
CA LEU A 2 -70.03 -41.42 -19.67
C LEU A 2 -68.75 -41.08 -20.47
N ALA A 3 -67.63 -41.73 -20.13
CA ALA A 3 -67.12 -42.94 -20.81
C ALA A 3 -66.15 -42.50 -21.95
N GLN A 4 -64.98 -43.08 -22.23
CA GLN A 4 -64.59 -44.48 -22.26
C GLN A 4 -63.06 -44.53 -22.49
N CYS A 5 -62.37 -45.52 -21.90
CA CYS A 5 -61.06 -46.06 -22.33
C CYS A 5 -61.28 -46.98 -23.58
N PRO A 6 -60.30 -47.70 -24.21
CA PRO A 6 -58.92 -48.02 -23.78
C PRO A 6 -57.83 -48.23 -24.88
N SER A 7 -56.65 -48.68 -24.42
CA SER A 7 -55.68 -49.59 -25.08
C SER A 7 -54.71 -49.05 -26.15
N ALA A 8 -53.48 -49.52 -26.32
CA ALA A 8 -52.37 -50.04 -25.49
C ALA A 8 -51.31 -50.58 -26.47
N THR A 9 -50.04 -50.59 -26.06
CA THR A 9 -48.88 -51.35 -26.62
C THR A 9 -48.09 -50.67 -27.76
N GLY A 10 -46.78 -50.45 -27.72
CA GLY A 10 -45.75 -50.72 -26.70
C GLY A 10 -44.33 -50.41 -27.19
N ILE A 11 -43.43 -50.10 -26.23
CA ILE A 11 -41.99 -50.47 -26.12
C ILE A 11 -41.03 -49.81 -27.14
N ARG A 12 -39.98 -49.03 -26.77
CA ARG A 12 -38.77 -49.48 -26.04
C ARG A 12 -37.77 -48.33 -25.69
N GLN A 13 -37.29 -48.34 -24.43
CA GLN A 13 -35.96 -47.91 -23.87
C GLN A 13 -35.52 -46.42 -24.00
N SER A 14 -34.88 -45.74 -23.03
CA SER A 14 -34.03 -46.18 -21.89
C SER A 14 -33.81 -45.05 -20.85
N GLY A 15 -33.87 -45.39 -19.56
CA GLY A 15 -32.83 -45.02 -18.58
C GLY A 15 -32.85 -43.65 -17.88
N HIS A 16 -33.80 -43.42 -16.95
CA HIS A 16 -33.64 -42.44 -15.86
C HIS A 16 -33.86 -43.14 -14.51
N ARG A 17 -32.83 -43.23 -13.67
CA ARG A 17 -32.91 -43.61 -12.24
C ARG A 17 -32.83 -42.29 -11.45
N HIS A 18 -33.94 -41.76 -10.95
CA HIS A 18 -34.53 -42.02 -9.63
C HIS A 18 -33.52 -41.90 -8.46
N TRP A 19 -33.59 -40.77 -7.75
CA TRP A 19 -33.04 -40.55 -6.42
C TRP A 19 -34.16 -40.69 -5.39
N PRO A 20 -33.95 -41.31 -4.22
CA PRO A 20 -35.01 -41.52 -3.24
C PRO A 20 -35.33 -40.27 -2.43
N ILE A 21 -36.61 -40.21 -2.03
CA ILE A 21 -37.24 -39.26 -1.11
C ILE A 21 -37.14 -39.80 0.31
N GLY A 22 -36.81 -38.92 1.26
CA GLY A 22 -37.36 -38.97 2.63
C GLY A 22 -36.36 -39.23 3.75
N ALA A 23 -35.92 -38.15 4.43
CA ALA A 23 -36.41 -37.78 5.76
C ALA A 23 -35.36 -36.97 6.56
N ALA A 24 -35.79 -35.79 7.00
CA ALA A 24 -35.42 -35.08 8.21
C ALA A 24 -33.93 -35.06 8.64
N SER A 25 -33.26 -33.95 8.30
CA SER A 25 -32.38 -33.31 9.28
C SER A 25 -32.44 -31.80 9.12
N ALA A 26 -32.38 -31.16 10.27
CA ALA A 26 -32.72 -29.78 10.55
C ALA A 26 -32.03 -28.76 9.65
N LEU A 27 -32.64 -27.57 9.62
CA LEU A 27 -31.98 -26.32 9.25
C LEU A 27 -30.50 -26.34 9.66
N GLN A 28 -29.62 -26.29 8.67
CA GLN A 28 -28.42 -25.50 8.79
C GLN A 28 -28.32 -24.66 7.54
N ALA A 29 -28.82 -23.42 7.64
CA ALA A 29 -28.27 -22.35 6.83
C ALA A 29 -26.74 -22.39 6.99
N PRO A 30 -25.95 -22.01 5.98
CA PRO A 30 -24.59 -21.62 6.25
C PRO A 30 -24.65 -20.37 7.11
N THR A 31 -24.67 -20.52 8.43
CA THR A 31 -24.02 -19.56 9.32
C THR A 31 -22.53 -19.67 8.99
N ALA A 32 -22.15 -19.05 7.86
CA ALA A 32 -20.79 -18.65 7.62
C ALA A 32 -20.44 -17.72 8.78
N GLY A 33 -19.76 -18.33 9.75
CA GLY A 33 -19.48 -17.74 11.03
C GLY A 33 -18.73 -16.42 10.84
N LEU A 34 -19.19 -15.43 11.58
CA LEU A 34 -18.48 -14.23 12.02
C LEU A 34 -17.24 -14.59 12.88
N ALA A 35 -16.41 -15.53 12.43
CA ALA A 35 -15.27 -16.08 13.16
C ALA A 35 -13.97 -16.05 12.35
N GLY A 36 -13.92 -15.20 11.32
CA GLY A 36 -12.75 -14.94 10.50
C GLY A 36 -12.36 -13.47 10.52
N MET A 37 -12.45 -12.78 11.67
CA MET A 37 -11.83 -11.47 11.81
C MET A 37 -10.32 -11.69 11.84
N ASP A 38 -9.76 -11.74 10.64
CA ASP A 38 -8.37 -11.84 10.21
C ASP A 38 -7.35 -12.07 11.33
N ALA A 39 -6.78 -13.27 11.42
CA ALA A 39 -5.63 -13.56 12.29
C ALA A 39 -4.49 -12.53 12.11
N HIS A 40 -4.37 -11.97 10.90
CA HIS A 40 -3.47 -10.87 10.59
C HIS A 40 -3.87 -9.54 11.24
N ALA A 41 -5.16 -9.20 11.32
CA ALA A 41 -5.63 -8.01 12.03
C ALA A 41 -5.36 -8.12 13.52
N VAL A 42 -5.63 -9.29 14.14
CA VAL A 42 -5.30 -9.55 15.55
C VAL A 42 -3.80 -9.36 15.79
N THR A 43 -2.96 -9.90 14.91
CA THR A 43 -1.51 -9.74 14.98
C THR A 43 -1.08 -8.28 14.87
N ARG A 44 -1.68 -7.50 13.96
CA ARG A 44 -1.39 -6.06 13.80
C ARG A 44 -1.78 -5.26 15.05
N LEU A 45 -2.95 -5.53 15.62
CA LEU A 45 -3.41 -4.86 16.85
C LEU A 45 -2.53 -5.26 18.06
N GLY A 46 -2.09 -6.51 18.15
CA GLY A 46 -1.13 -6.93 19.18
C GLY A 46 0.20 -6.17 19.09
N ARG A 47 0.72 -5.90 17.88
CA ARG A 47 1.91 -5.06 17.70
C ARG A 47 1.67 -3.60 18.09
N LEU A 48 0.48 -3.07 17.83
CA LEU A 48 0.09 -1.73 18.27
C LEU A 48 0.11 -1.63 19.79
N ASP A 49 -0.53 -2.57 20.47
CA ASP A 49 -0.59 -2.63 21.93
C ASP A 49 0.81 -2.72 22.55
N GLU A 50 1.68 -3.58 21.99
CA GLU A 50 3.05 -3.73 22.46
C GLU A 50 3.88 -2.46 22.21
N ALA A 51 3.78 -1.85 21.02
CA ALA A 51 4.51 -0.61 20.71
C ALA A 51 4.08 0.54 21.62
N LEU A 52 2.77 0.67 21.89
CA LEU A 52 2.27 1.64 22.86
C LEU A 52 2.83 1.35 24.25
N ARG A 53 2.81 0.09 24.72
CA ARG A 53 3.34 -0.31 26.03
C ARG A 53 4.81 0.02 26.21
N GLN A 54 5.61 -0.11 25.15
CA GLN A 54 7.04 0.22 25.15
C GLN A 54 7.32 1.73 25.11
N THR A 55 6.35 2.53 24.66
CA THR A 55 6.53 3.98 24.53
C THR A 55 6.49 4.66 25.88
N ARG A 56 7.61 5.30 26.26
CA ARG A 56 7.76 6.02 27.54
C ARG A 56 7.11 7.40 27.58
N ALA A 57 6.74 7.98 26.43
CA ALA A 57 6.01 9.23 26.40
C ALA A 57 4.66 9.13 27.12
N ASP A 58 4.39 10.16 27.93
CA ASP A 58 3.11 10.34 28.58
C ASP A 58 2.14 11.00 27.59
N TYR A 59 1.21 10.22 27.04
CA TYR A 59 0.12 10.72 26.22
C TYR A 59 -1.11 10.88 27.11
N GLN A 60 -1.72 12.05 27.12
CA GLN A 60 -2.94 12.30 27.92
C GLN A 60 -4.10 11.40 27.48
N ASN A 61 -4.16 11.06 26.19
CA ASN A 61 -5.28 10.35 25.57
C ASN A 61 -4.81 9.07 24.84
N ARG A 62 -4.13 8.16 25.57
CA ARG A 62 -3.61 6.89 25.01
C ARG A 62 -4.68 6.04 24.33
N GLU A 63 -5.86 5.92 24.93
CA GLU A 63 -6.98 5.15 24.35
C GLU A 63 -7.44 5.74 23.01
N ARG A 64 -7.44 7.06 22.89
CA ARG A 64 -7.81 7.73 21.65
C ARG A 64 -6.75 7.51 20.57
N LEU A 65 -5.47 7.66 20.90
CA LEU A 65 -4.36 7.32 20.00
C LEU A 65 -4.45 5.86 19.53
N ARG A 66 -4.67 4.94 20.46
CA ARG A 66 -4.84 3.51 20.15
C ARG A 66 -6.03 3.28 19.22
N GLY A 67 -7.18 3.89 19.48
CA GLY A 67 -8.38 3.77 18.65
C GLY A 67 -8.14 4.25 17.22
N ASP A 68 -7.64 5.49 17.07
CA ASP A 68 -7.39 6.09 15.75
C ASP A 68 -6.38 5.27 14.93
N VAL A 69 -5.33 4.75 15.58
CA VAL A 69 -4.33 3.92 14.91
C VAL A 69 -4.86 2.53 14.60
N ALA A 70 -5.67 1.94 15.48
CA ALA A 70 -6.32 0.66 15.22
C ALA A 70 -7.26 0.74 14.01
N ASP A 71 -8.03 1.81 13.90
CA ASP A 71 -8.89 2.08 12.75
C ASP A 71 -8.07 2.21 11.47
N LEU A 72 -7.00 3.01 11.50
CA LEU A 72 -6.08 3.13 10.36
C LEU A 72 -5.46 1.77 9.96
N LEU A 73 -5.00 0.95 10.91
CA LEU A 73 -4.35 -0.34 10.63
C LEU A 73 -5.32 -1.42 10.13
N ARG A 74 -6.62 -1.21 10.25
CA ARG A 74 -7.65 -2.06 9.61
C ARG A 74 -7.74 -1.81 8.12
N GLU A 75 -7.52 -0.56 7.69
CA GLU A 75 -7.62 -0.16 6.28
C GLU A 75 -6.25 -0.16 5.59
N CYS A 76 -5.21 0.33 6.26
CA CYS A 76 -3.86 0.47 5.73
C CYS A 76 -2.92 -0.53 6.40
N HIS A 77 -2.66 -1.65 5.73
CA HIS A 77 -1.85 -2.76 6.29
C HIS A 77 -0.35 -2.59 6.09
N THR A 78 0.05 -1.60 5.30
CA THR A 78 1.46 -1.31 4.97
C THR A 78 2.17 -0.51 6.06
N LEU A 79 1.42 0.15 6.94
CA LEU A 79 1.94 0.89 8.08
C LEU A 79 2.06 -0.02 9.30
N GLN A 80 3.11 0.20 10.08
CA GLN A 80 3.40 -0.59 11.27
C GLN A 80 3.67 0.31 12.47
N PRO A 81 3.09 -0.02 13.64
CA PRO A 81 3.33 0.70 14.88
C PRO A 81 4.72 0.39 15.44
N ARG A 82 5.42 1.44 15.89
CA ARG A 82 6.73 1.36 16.53
C ARG A 82 6.88 2.40 17.63
N SER A 83 7.85 2.15 18.50
CA SER A 83 8.32 3.08 19.52
C SER A 83 9.80 3.36 19.28
N GLY A 84 10.26 4.58 19.55
CA GLY A 84 11.66 4.92 19.35
C GLY A 84 12.02 6.32 19.82
N SER A 85 13.32 6.54 20.00
CA SER A 85 13.86 7.82 20.47
C SER A 85 14.01 8.79 19.29
N PHE A 86 13.30 9.90 19.35
CA PHE A 86 13.43 11.01 18.41
C PHE A 86 14.23 12.14 19.06
N SER A 87 15.36 12.52 18.45
CA SER A 87 16.18 13.63 18.91
C SER A 87 15.95 14.86 18.04
N SER A 88 15.47 15.95 18.63
CA SER A 88 15.32 17.24 17.96
C SER A 88 15.84 18.35 18.85
N ALA A 89 16.69 19.21 18.27
CA ALA A 89 17.29 20.36 18.96
C ALA A 89 17.96 20.02 20.31
N GLY A 90 18.65 18.86 20.38
CA GLY A 90 19.38 18.43 21.58
C GLY A 90 18.52 17.77 22.67
N ARG A 91 17.20 17.63 22.47
CA ARG A 91 16.32 16.85 23.34
C ARG A 91 15.97 15.53 22.67
N THR A 92 16.14 14.44 23.42
CA THR A 92 15.73 13.10 22.99
C THR A 92 14.43 12.74 23.71
N VAL A 93 13.40 12.36 22.94
CA VAL A 93 12.10 11.96 23.47
C VAL A 93 11.70 10.63 22.85
N ASP A 94 11.28 9.67 23.67
CA ASP A 94 10.75 8.40 23.19
C ASP A 94 9.30 8.59 22.74
N LEU A 95 9.03 8.43 21.46
CA LEU A 95 7.72 8.65 20.86
C LEU A 95 7.18 7.38 20.20
N PHE A 96 5.86 7.29 20.15
CA PHE A 96 5.15 6.35 19.31
C PHE A 96 5.10 6.91 17.88
N TYR A 97 5.31 6.04 16.89
CA TYR A 97 5.24 6.41 15.48
C TYR A 97 4.75 5.24 14.62
N LEU A 98 4.19 5.57 13.46
CA LEU A 98 3.91 4.61 12.40
C LEU A 98 5.00 4.71 11.33
N TYR A 99 5.45 3.57 10.83
CA TYR A 99 6.39 3.50 9.72
C TYR A 99 5.91 2.48 8.71
N GLY A 100 6.04 2.79 7.42
CA GLY A 100 5.74 1.86 6.36
C GLY A 100 5.76 2.50 4.98
N VAL A 101 5.02 1.92 4.05
CA VAL A 101 4.93 2.41 2.67
C VAL A 101 3.51 2.83 2.34
N LEU A 102 3.39 3.95 1.63
CA LEU A 102 2.13 4.48 1.13
C LEU A 102 2.02 4.15 -0.37
N PRO A 103 1.08 3.28 -0.78
CA PRO A 103 0.82 3.04 -2.20
C PRO A 103 0.19 4.28 -2.84
N ILE A 104 0.68 4.63 -4.04
CA ILE A 104 0.19 5.73 -4.87
C ILE A 104 0.11 5.30 -6.33
N SER A 105 -0.74 5.96 -7.11
CA SER A 105 -0.88 5.71 -8.55
C SER A 105 -0.44 6.95 -9.34
N TYR A 106 0.69 6.88 -10.01
CA TYR A 106 1.24 8.01 -10.77
C TYR A 106 1.47 7.62 -12.23
N LYS A 107 0.86 8.36 -13.16
CA LYS A 107 1.00 8.14 -14.61
C LYS A 107 0.73 6.68 -15.05
N GLY A 108 -0.26 6.04 -14.45
CA GLY A 108 -0.66 4.67 -14.80
C GLY A 108 0.20 3.55 -14.20
N ALA A 109 1.16 3.88 -13.32
CA ALA A 109 1.94 2.90 -12.58
C ALA A 109 1.78 3.10 -11.07
N GLU A 110 1.84 2.01 -10.31
CA GLU A 110 1.80 2.02 -8.85
C GLU A 110 3.20 2.20 -8.26
N TYR A 111 3.33 3.08 -7.27
CA TYR A 111 4.57 3.33 -6.56
C TYR A 111 4.35 3.24 -5.06
N ASN A 112 5.40 2.88 -4.33
CA ASN A 112 5.39 2.80 -2.88
C ASN A 112 6.26 3.92 -2.31
N VAL A 113 5.65 4.86 -1.61
CA VAL A 113 6.34 5.99 -0.97
C VAL A 113 6.55 5.68 0.51
N PRO A 114 7.79 5.53 1.01
CA PRO A 114 7.98 5.27 2.43
C PRO A 114 7.63 6.51 3.25
N ILE A 115 6.82 6.34 4.29
CA ILE A 115 6.37 7.41 5.18
C ILE A 115 6.58 7.03 6.65
N THR A 116 6.78 8.06 7.46
CA THR A 116 6.83 7.97 8.92
C THR A 116 5.86 8.99 9.51
N VAL A 117 5.01 8.56 10.45
CA VAL A 117 4.03 9.42 11.13
C VAL A 117 4.34 9.40 12.62
N TYR A 118 4.83 10.51 13.16
CA TYR A 118 5.14 10.68 14.58
C TYR A 118 3.95 11.28 15.32
N PHE A 119 3.70 10.78 16.53
CA PHE A 119 2.66 11.27 17.42
C PHE A 119 3.30 11.95 18.62
N ASP A 120 3.16 13.27 18.71
CA ASP A 120 3.61 14.03 19.88
C ASP A 120 2.61 13.89 21.04
N GLN A 121 3.08 14.12 22.26
CA GLN A 121 2.27 14.03 23.49
C GLN A 121 0.92 14.79 23.47
N PRO A 122 0.78 15.99 22.87
CA PRO A 122 -0.51 16.68 22.81
C PRO A 122 -1.52 16.05 21.84
N TYR A 123 -1.19 14.98 21.11
CA TYR A 123 -2.15 14.26 20.28
C TYR A 123 -3.36 13.78 21.13
N PRO A 124 -4.62 13.93 20.65
CA PRO A 124 -5.05 14.41 19.33
C PRO A 124 -5.30 15.92 19.21
N LYS A 125 -5.00 16.74 20.23
CA LYS A 125 -5.18 18.20 20.17
C LYS A 125 -4.30 18.82 19.08
N GLN A 126 -3.11 18.25 18.89
CA GLN A 126 -2.21 18.58 17.79
C GLN A 126 -2.19 17.46 16.75
N ALA A 127 -2.09 17.83 15.47
CA ALA A 127 -1.92 16.90 14.37
C ALA A 127 -0.61 16.10 14.51
N PRO A 128 -0.56 14.86 14.00
CA PRO A 128 0.69 14.11 13.93
C PRO A 128 1.68 14.75 12.94
N ARG A 129 2.97 14.57 13.17
CA ARG A 129 4.02 15.02 12.25
C ARG A 129 4.33 13.92 11.24
N CYS A 130 4.07 14.20 9.97
CA CYS A 130 4.24 13.24 8.89
C CYS A 130 5.49 13.56 8.07
N PHE A 131 6.25 12.54 7.70
CA PHE A 131 7.48 12.66 6.92
C PHE A 131 7.52 11.60 5.82
N VAL A 132 8.06 11.98 4.67
CA VAL A 132 8.56 11.07 3.65
C VAL A 132 9.96 10.62 4.07
N THR A 133 10.22 9.32 4.04
CA THR A 133 11.51 8.75 4.49
C THR A 133 12.17 8.00 3.34
N PRO A 134 12.97 8.67 2.50
CA PRO A 134 13.61 8.03 1.35
C PRO A 134 14.43 6.81 1.77
N SER A 135 14.23 5.69 1.07
CA SER A 135 15.10 4.52 1.20
C SER A 135 16.39 4.73 0.39
N PRO A 136 17.46 3.94 0.64
CA PRO A 136 18.67 3.99 -0.20
C PRO A 136 18.32 3.85 -1.68
N GLY A 137 18.82 4.77 -2.53
CA GLY A 137 18.46 4.84 -3.95
C GLY A 137 17.20 5.67 -4.25
N MET A 138 16.66 6.40 -3.27
CA MET A 138 15.64 7.42 -3.44
C MET A 138 16.13 8.78 -2.93
N ALA A 139 15.62 9.85 -3.53
CA ALA A 139 15.78 11.21 -3.02
C ALA A 139 14.46 11.98 -3.06
N LEU A 140 14.34 12.97 -2.18
CA LEU A 140 13.20 13.89 -2.13
C LEU A 140 13.21 14.82 -3.34
N ARG A 141 12.06 15.03 -3.95
CA ARG A 141 11.89 16.04 -5.00
C ARG A 141 11.99 17.44 -4.40
N LYS A 142 12.91 18.25 -4.91
CA LYS A 142 13.02 19.66 -4.53
C LYS A 142 11.81 20.45 -5.03
N GLY A 143 11.34 21.41 -4.22
CA GLY A 143 10.22 22.29 -4.56
C GLY A 143 8.87 21.59 -4.64
N HIS A 144 8.71 20.44 -3.97
CA HIS A 144 7.43 19.75 -3.93
C HIS A 144 6.40 20.57 -3.13
N GLN A 145 5.18 20.71 -3.63
CA GLN A 145 4.15 21.57 -3.03
C GLN A 145 3.80 21.21 -1.58
N HIS A 146 3.84 19.92 -1.25
CA HIS A 146 3.42 19.38 0.04
C HIS A 146 4.55 18.77 0.86
N VAL A 147 5.80 18.82 0.40
CA VAL A 147 6.93 18.17 1.09
C VAL A 147 8.13 19.11 1.08
N ASP A 148 8.68 19.37 2.26
CA ASP A 148 9.87 20.22 2.41
C ASP A 148 11.18 19.46 2.11
N GLU A 149 12.31 20.16 2.22
CA GLU A 149 13.64 19.57 1.97
C GLU A 149 14.04 18.50 3.01
N GLY A 150 13.46 18.54 4.21
CA GLY A 150 13.63 17.56 5.27
C GLY A 150 12.68 16.35 5.16
N GLY A 151 11.77 16.36 4.18
CA GLY A 151 10.77 15.34 3.96
C GLY A 151 9.50 15.54 4.79
N MET A 152 9.37 16.62 5.57
CA MET A 152 8.16 16.94 6.32
C MET A 152 7.00 17.22 5.37
N ILE A 153 5.86 16.60 5.66
CA ILE A 153 4.66 16.69 4.83
C ILE A 153 3.77 17.82 5.36
N HIS A 154 3.42 18.74 4.46
CA HIS A 154 2.54 19.87 4.71
C HIS A 154 1.28 19.75 3.86
N LEU A 155 0.18 19.36 4.52
CA LEU A 155 -1.15 19.31 3.91
C LEU A 155 -2.09 20.30 4.61
N PRO A 156 -3.03 20.93 3.87
CA PRO A 156 -4.07 21.76 4.50
C PRO A 156 -4.83 21.03 5.60
N TYR A 157 -5.03 19.72 5.46
CA TYR A 157 -5.67 18.87 6.46
C TYR A 157 -4.90 18.80 7.79
N LEU A 158 -3.56 18.78 7.76
CA LEU A 158 -2.73 18.84 8.97
C LEU A 158 -2.83 20.22 9.63
N SER A 159 -2.84 21.30 8.85
CA SER A 159 -2.97 22.68 9.36
C SER A 159 -4.35 22.97 9.96
N SER A 160 -5.39 22.28 9.50
CA SER A 160 -6.78 22.44 9.96
C SER A 160 -7.26 21.24 10.79
N TRP A 161 -6.33 20.48 11.36
CA TRP A 161 -6.61 19.29 12.15
C TRP A 161 -7.55 19.61 13.32
N LYS A 162 -8.58 18.79 13.47
CA LYS A 162 -9.60 18.91 14.51
C LYS A 162 -9.58 17.67 15.37
N GLU A 163 -9.28 17.85 16.65
CA GLU A 163 -9.17 16.79 17.66
C GLU A 163 -10.30 15.74 17.60
N ARG A 164 -11.55 16.16 17.37
CA ARG A 164 -12.73 15.29 17.42
C ARG A 164 -13.19 14.73 16.08
N SER A 165 -12.84 15.35 14.97
CA SER A 165 -13.39 15.00 13.65
C SER A 165 -12.34 14.56 12.64
N SER A 166 -11.08 14.94 12.84
CA SER A 166 -10.00 14.49 11.96
C SER A 166 -9.61 13.07 12.27
N THR A 167 -9.32 12.30 11.22
CA THR A 167 -8.96 10.88 11.31
C THR A 167 -7.65 10.61 10.59
N LEU A 168 -6.95 9.56 11.02
CA LEU A 168 -5.70 9.16 10.38
C LEU A 168 -5.94 8.51 9.01
N THR A 169 -7.04 7.77 8.84
CA THR A 169 -7.43 7.20 7.53
C THR A 169 -7.61 8.29 6.48
N GLU A 170 -8.34 9.37 6.80
CA GLU A 170 -8.54 10.48 5.87
C GLU A 170 -7.21 11.17 5.54
N LEU A 171 -6.36 11.39 6.56
CA LEU A 171 -5.02 11.93 6.37
C LEU A 171 -4.16 11.08 5.41
N ILE A 172 -4.13 9.75 5.57
CA ILE A 172 -3.40 8.84 4.67
C ILE A 172 -3.98 8.86 3.25
N THR A 173 -5.31 8.90 3.12
CA THR A 173 -6.00 8.97 1.83
C THR A 173 -5.65 10.27 1.08
N LEU A 174 -5.66 11.40 1.79
CA LEU A 174 -5.28 12.71 1.23
C LEU A 174 -3.80 12.75 0.85
N MET A 175 -2.92 12.14 1.64
CA MET A 175 -1.50 11.99 1.27
C MET A 175 -1.34 11.19 -0.02
N SER A 176 -2.01 10.03 -0.13
CA SER A 176 -1.93 9.19 -1.33
C SER A 176 -2.45 9.92 -2.57
N SER A 177 -3.56 10.65 -2.44
CA SER A 177 -4.12 11.48 -3.52
C SER A 177 -3.15 12.60 -3.95
N ALA A 178 -2.59 13.36 -3.00
CA ALA A 178 -1.63 14.42 -3.29
C ALA A 178 -0.37 13.88 -4.00
N PHE A 179 0.17 12.76 -3.52
CA PHE A 179 1.37 12.16 -4.10
C PHE A 179 1.12 11.44 -5.43
N SER A 180 -0.13 11.06 -5.71
CA SER A 180 -0.54 10.53 -7.01
C SER A 180 -0.57 11.61 -8.10
N VAL A 181 -0.68 12.90 -7.73
CA VAL A 181 -0.51 14.03 -8.66
C VAL A 181 0.97 14.28 -8.95
N ALA A 182 1.80 14.29 -7.91
CA ALA A 182 3.25 14.44 -8.01
C ALA A 182 3.94 13.59 -6.93
N PRO A 183 4.75 12.58 -7.30
CA PRO A 183 5.42 11.74 -6.32
C PRO A 183 6.49 12.55 -5.57
N PRO A 184 6.54 12.49 -4.22
CA PRO A 184 7.49 13.30 -3.44
C PRO A 184 8.92 12.74 -3.49
N VAL A 185 9.10 11.51 -3.99
CA VAL A 185 10.39 10.86 -4.17
C VAL A 185 10.65 10.55 -5.64
N TYR A 186 11.92 10.44 -6.00
CA TYR A 186 12.37 9.86 -7.26
C TYR A 186 13.49 8.86 -6.98
N SER A 187 13.64 7.87 -7.86
CA SER A 187 14.78 6.96 -7.76
C SER A 187 16.05 7.68 -8.21
N THR A 188 17.03 7.74 -7.32
CA THR A 188 18.40 8.03 -7.69
C THR A 188 18.96 6.70 -8.19
N GLY A 189 18.71 6.39 -9.46
CA GLY A 189 19.32 5.22 -10.09
C GLY A 189 20.81 5.20 -9.75
N ALA A 190 21.37 4.01 -9.47
CA ALA A 190 22.80 3.87 -9.28
C ALA A 190 23.48 4.60 -10.45
N ALA A 191 24.12 5.74 -10.15
CA ALA A 191 24.89 6.47 -11.12
C ALA A 191 26.11 5.59 -11.44
N GLY A 192 25.96 4.72 -12.44
CA GLY A 192 26.97 3.73 -12.79
C GLY A 192 26.62 2.93 -14.05
N GLY A 193 26.88 3.53 -15.22
CA GLY A 193 27.09 2.89 -16.53
C GLY A 193 25.82 2.37 -17.24
N SER A 194 25.58 2.55 -18.54
CA SER A 194 26.37 3.08 -19.65
C SER A 194 25.39 3.50 -20.75
N SER A 195 25.47 4.73 -21.25
CA SER A 195 24.99 5.04 -22.58
C SER A 195 25.92 4.34 -23.58
N SER A 196 25.60 3.10 -23.95
CA SER A 196 26.20 2.48 -25.12
C SER A 196 25.66 3.19 -26.37
N ARG A 197 26.26 4.34 -26.69
CA ARG A 197 26.23 4.88 -28.05
C ARG A 197 26.77 3.78 -28.96
N PRO A 198 26.04 3.29 -29.97
CA PRO A 198 26.65 2.45 -30.97
C PRO A 198 27.72 3.31 -31.66
N ALA A 199 28.97 2.95 -31.44
CA ALA A 199 30.08 3.51 -32.21
C ALA A 199 29.81 3.13 -33.67
N ALA A 200 29.49 4.12 -34.49
CA ALA A 200 29.51 3.98 -35.94
C ALA A 200 30.91 3.47 -36.31
N GLN A 201 30.99 2.21 -36.74
CA GLN A 201 32.20 1.61 -37.24
C GLN A 201 32.66 2.43 -38.44
N ALA A 202 33.75 3.17 -38.27
CA ALA A 202 34.47 3.80 -39.37
C ALA A 202 35.00 2.67 -40.27
N THR A 203 34.49 2.61 -41.50
CA THR A 203 35.01 1.77 -42.57
C THR A 203 36.40 2.28 -42.98
N PRO A 204 37.42 1.41 -43.11
CA PRO A 204 38.69 1.80 -43.68
C PRO A 204 38.54 2.03 -45.21
N PRO A 205 39.21 3.04 -45.79
CA PRO A 205 39.18 3.27 -47.24
C PRO A 205 40.00 2.20 -47.98
N ALA A 206 39.42 1.69 -49.07
CA ALA A 206 40.07 0.77 -49.99
C ALA A 206 41.25 1.48 -50.70
N SER A 207 42.43 0.89 -50.62
CA SER A 207 43.60 1.27 -51.42
C SER A 207 43.48 0.68 -52.82
N THR A 208 43.13 1.51 -53.79
CA THR A 208 43.04 1.17 -55.21
C THR A 208 44.45 1.05 -55.81
N GLY A 209 45.03 -0.15 -55.76
CA GLY A 209 46.21 -0.49 -56.55
C GLY A 209 45.83 -0.76 -58.00
N ARG A 210 45.83 0.28 -58.85
CA ARG A 210 45.81 0.10 -60.31
C ARG A 210 47.23 -0.12 -60.79
N GLY A 211 47.56 -1.37 -61.08
CA GLY A 211 48.72 -1.73 -61.90
C GLY A 211 48.55 -1.23 -63.33
N TYR A 212 49.62 -0.63 -63.83
CA TYR A 212 49.82 -0.25 -65.23
C TYR A 212 50.18 -1.52 -66.04
N PRO A 213 49.65 -1.76 -67.25
CA PRO A 213 50.29 -2.66 -68.19
C PRO A 213 51.37 -1.89 -68.95
N ASP A 214 52.60 -2.38 -68.84
CA ASP A 214 53.74 -1.98 -69.67
C ASP A 214 53.77 -2.80 -70.96
N ARG A 215 54.31 -2.16 -71.99
CA ARG A 215 54.21 -2.49 -73.41
C ARG A 215 55.44 -3.31 -73.82
N GLY A 216 55.24 -4.48 -74.41
CA GLY A 216 56.27 -5.31 -75.04
C GLY A 216 55.70 -6.14 -76.16
#